data_AF-A0A0Z8TWY1-F1
#
_entry.id   AF-A0A0Z8TWY1-F1
#
_cell.length_a   1.000
_cell.length_b   1.000
_cell.length_c   1.000
_cell.angle_alpha   90.00
_cell.angle_beta   90.00
_cell.angle_gamma   90.00
#
_symmetry.space_group_name_H-M   'P 1'
#
loop_
_entity.id
_entity.type
_entity.pdbx_description
1 polymer ?
#
loop_
_entity_poly.entity_id
_entity_poly.type
_entity_poly.pdbx_seq_one_letter_code
_entity_poly.pdbx_strand_id
1 'polypeptide(L)'
;MVTIRDNRNSLSPIQISFKGRLRFEQELALADLLASENGLLCAETGFGKTVLGAALIAQRKCRTIILVHNRQLLEQWLERLGEFLEIEEEEAVRYTPSGRVKVIGHIGQYGASKKWRSKLVDVVMIQSLFQLDAISDFLSDYDMMIVDECHHVTALQFEKVVAQFAGQYLYGLTATPERKNGHQPIVFQRIGPILHTAQSGQYDFKKRLPLHLTSFGKLDLEQSNSTNFASLNDWLAKDLHRNTLIVQDIFKLYQEKRNILVLVNRREHIELLEKLLIEKEMPNIFCLSGASKRRDTKELLKKISELDKNSPFVLISTGKYIGEGFDMPKLDTLILAAPLSWKNNLIQYAGRLHRPYQGKTEVRIVDYLDIHVPYLERMYQKRQIAYRKMAYQVGEKEQTQVFYSGRNYEEKFREDLLNTRSTVSLQLHSFTSSRIQELLGLLRGKQVVIHASKNHKLSEWITGVNSDNVKVKLVPERVSTTIILLDKSIVWYGNLSPFVYHSDDQASLLRLESQSIAEELLEKFENSNIK
;
A
#
# COMPACT_ATOMS: atom_id res chain seq x y z
N MET A 1 -25.51 34.18 -23.09
CA MET A 1 -24.49 33.46 -23.88
C MET A 1 -23.19 33.51 -23.09
N VAL A 2 -22.50 32.38 -22.92
CA VAL A 2 -21.16 32.36 -22.30
C VAL A 2 -20.15 32.43 -23.45
N THR A 3 -19.34 33.49 -23.47
CA THR A 3 -18.23 33.60 -24.44
C THR A 3 -17.01 32.93 -23.83
N ILE A 4 -16.52 31.88 -24.48
CA ILE A 4 -15.32 31.16 -24.06
C ILE A 4 -14.14 31.70 -24.88
N ARG A 5 -13.08 32.15 -24.19
CA ARG A 5 -11.82 32.55 -24.80
C ARG A 5 -10.74 31.56 -24.37
N ASP A 6 -10.14 30.86 -25.32
CA ASP A 6 -9.01 29.98 -25.05
C ASP A 6 -7.73 30.82 -24.95
N ASN A 7 -7.11 30.81 -23.78
CA ASN A 7 -5.85 31.50 -23.50
C ASN A 7 -4.71 30.50 -23.22
N ARG A 8 -4.87 29.24 -23.61
CA ARG A 8 -3.83 28.21 -23.43
C ARG A 8 -2.67 28.45 -24.40
N ASN A 9 -1.48 28.04 -23.96
CA ASN A 9 -0.28 28.06 -24.79
C ASN A 9 -0.35 26.94 -25.84
N SER A 10 0.07 27.26 -27.06
CA SER A 10 0.25 26.30 -28.15
C SER A 10 1.60 26.57 -28.82
N LEU A 11 2.61 25.78 -28.50
CA LEU A 11 3.93 25.84 -29.12
C LEU A 11 3.99 24.90 -30.34
N SER A 12 5.06 25.06 -31.13
CA SER A 12 5.29 24.22 -32.30
C SER A 12 5.57 22.76 -31.89
N PRO A 13 5.05 21.78 -32.65
CA PRO A 13 5.36 20.36 -32.43
C PRO A 13 6.86 20.08 -32.55
N ILE A 14 7.32 19.07 -31.81
CA ILE A 14 8.71 18.57 -31.85
C ILE A 14 8.80 17.24 -32.62
N GLN A 15 9.94 16.99 -33.27
CA GLN A 15 10.24 15.71 -33.93
C GLN A 15 10.63 14.66 -32.90
N ILE A 16 9.66 13.85 -32.50
CA ILE A 16 9.82 12.80 -31.50
C ILE A 16 9.10 11.52 -31.93
N SER A 17 9.73 10.36 -31.68
CA SER A 17 9.16 9.04 -31.97
C SER A 17 9.34 8.08 -30.79
N PHE A 18 8.53 7.02 -30.74
CA PHE A 18 8.60 5.99 -29.71
C PHE A 18 9.30 4.74 -30.25
N LYS A 19 10.37 4.29 -29.59
CA LYS A 19 11.21 3.14 -30.00
C LYS A 19 10.74 1.78 -29.47
N GLY A 20 9.67 1.73 -28.67
CA GLY A 20 9.17 0.51 -28.04
C GLY A 20 7.98 -0.14 -28.74
N ARG A 21 7.57 -1.30 -28.22
CA ARG A 21 6.24 -1.88 -28.50
C ARG A 21 5.43 -1.86 -27.21
N LEU A 22 4.21 -1.33 -27.30
CA LEU A 22 3.26 -1.37 -26.20
C LEU A 22 2.60 -2.75 -26.16
N ARG A 23 2.16 -3.16 -24.97
CA ARG A 23 1.24 -4.30 -24.82
C ARG A 23 -0.15 -3.87 -25.23
N PHE A 24 -1.00 -4.81 -25.63
CA PHE A 24 -2.39 -4.52 -26.01
C PHE A 24 -3.14 -3.66 -24.97
N GLU A 25 -3.03 -3.98 -23.67
CA GLU A 25 -3.66 -3.19 -22.60
C GLU A 25 -3.11 -1.74 -22.54
N GLN A 26 -1.83 -1.55 -22.85
CA GLN A 26 -1.21 -0.22 -22.89
C GLN A 26 -1.62 0.56 -24.14
N GLU A 27 -1.87 -0.12 -25.27
CA GLU A 27 -2.41 0.50 -26.49
C GLU A 27 -3.83 1.01 -26.28
N LEU A 28 -4.68 0.23 -25.60
CA LEU A 28 -6.02 0.67 -25.19
C LEU A 28 -5.95 1.91 -24.28
N ALA A 29 -5.09 1.85 -23.25
CA ALA A 29 -4.89 2.98 -22.36
C ALA A 29 -4.36 4.23 -23.09
N LEU A 30 -3.47 4.07 -24.07
CA LEU A 30 -2.96 5.16 -24.89
C LEU A 30 -4.08 5.80 -25.73
N ALA A 31 -4.93 4.98 -26.36
CA ALA A 31 -6.05 5.46 -27.16
C ALA A 31 -7.03 6.31 -26.33
N ASP A 32 -7.39 5.84 -25.13
CA ASP A 32 -8.27 6.56 -24.22
C ASP A 32 -7.65 7.89 -23.75
N LEU A 33 -6.34 7.92 -23.49
CA LEU A 33 -5.62 9.15 -23.13
C LEU A 33 -5.54 10.15 -24.30
N LEU A 34 -5.39 9.65 -25.54
CA LEU A 34 -5.34 10.50 -26.73
C LEU A 34 -6.71 11.10 -27.11
N ALA A 35 -7.80 10.46 -26.71
CA ALA A 35 -9.16 10.95 -26.95
C ALA A 35 -9.53 12.21 -26.14
N SER A 36 -8.74 12.60 -25.14
CA SER A 36 -8.99 13.77 -24.29
C SER A 36 -7.75 14.61 -24.10
N GLU A 37 -7.91 15.92 -23.94
CA GLU A 37 -6.79 16.84 -23.68
C GLU A 37 -6.28 16.72 -22.24
N ASN A 38 -7.13 16.25 -21.33
CA ASN A 38 -6.80 16.15 -19.92
C ASN A 38 -7.50 14.97 -19.23
N GLY A 39 -6.85 14.39 -18.21
CA GLY A 39 -7.44 13.32 -17.42
C GLY A 39 -6.43 12.36 -16.79
N LEU A 40 -6.94 11.28 -16.21
CA LEU A 40 -6.19 10.39 -15.34
C LEU A 40 -6.09 8.98 -15.91
N LEU A 41 -4.87 8.44 -15.88
CA LEU A 41 -4.61 7.00 -15.94
C LEU A 41 -4.52 6.44 -14.53
N CYS A 42 -5.47 5.57 -14.19
CA CYS A 42 -5.43 4.78 -12.96
C CYS A 42 -4.85 3.40 -13.27
N ALA A 43 -3.57 3.19 -13.00
CA ALA A 43 -2.88 1.93 -13.30
C ALA A 43 -1.96 1.47 -12.17
N GLU A 44 -2.08 0.19 -11.81
CA GLU A 44 -1.26 -0.46 -10.77
C GLU A 44 0.25 -0.38 -11.07
N THR A 45 1.07 -0.60 -10.03
CA THR A 45 2.52 -0.64 -10.21
C THR A 45 2.89 -1.85 -11.08
N GLY A 46 3.73 -1.65 -12.09
CA GLY A 46 4.10 -2.70 -13.05
C GLY A 46 3.31 -2.67 -14.37
N PHE A 47 2.23 -1.89 -14.50
CA PHE A 47 1.55 -1.64 -15.79
C PHE A 47 2.44 -0.92 -16.82
N GLY A 48 3.50 -0.26 -16.37
CA GLY A 48 4.41 0.50 -17.24
C GLY A 48 3.97 1.94 -17.50
N LYS A 49 3.44 2.63 -16.47
CA LYS A 49 2.99 4.04 -16.54
C LYS A 49 4.01 4.98 -17.20
N THR A 50 5.30 4.82 -16.87
CA THR A 50 6.38 5.63 -17.46
C THR A 50 6.58 5.36 -18.95
N VAL A 51 6.45 4.10 -19.38
CA VAL A 51 6.58 3.70 -20.79
C VAL A 51 5.38 4.21 -21.59
N LEU A 52 4.17 4.08 -21.04
CA LEU A 52 2.96 4.64 -21.63
C LEU A 52 3.03 6.18 -21.70
N GLY A 53 3.58 6.83 -20.67
CA GLY A 53 3.84 8.27 -20.67
C GLY A 53 4.81 8.68 -21.79
N ALA A 54 5.89 7.92 -22.01
CA ALA A 54 6.79 8.14 -23.14
C ALA A 54 6.07 7.99 -24.50
N ALA A 55 5.25 6.94 -24.66
CA ALA A 55 4.45 6.78 -25.87
C ALA A 55 3.45 7.93 -26.09
N LEU A 56 2.81 8.42 -25.02
CA LEU A 56 1.92 9.57 -25.06
C LEU A 56 2.65 10.85 -25.52
N ILE A 57 3.86 11.10 -25.00
CA ILE A 57 4.72 12.21 -25.44
C ILE A 57 5.01 12.10 -26.95
N ALA A 58 5.41 10.92 -27.42
CA ALA A 58 5.72 10.70 -28.82
C ALA A 58 4.50 10.89 -29.75
N GLN A 59 3.30 10.50 -29.30
CA GLN A 59 2.07 10.66 -30.08
C GLN A 59 1.60 12.12 -30.11
N ARG A 60 1.71 12.84 -28.99
CA ARG A 60 1.32 14.26 -28.90
C ARG A 60 2.32 15.19 -29.58
N LYS A 61 3.60 14.81 -29.64
CA LYS A 61 4.69 15.61 -30.21
C LYS A 61 4.81 17.00 -29.59
N CYS A 62 4.56 17.11 -28.29
CA CYS A 62 4.55 18.36 -27.55
C CYS A 62 5.76 18.50 -26.65
N ARG A 63 6.17 19.75 -26.40
CA ARG A 63 7.12 20.06 -25.34
C ARG A 63 6.50 19.70 -24.00
N THR A 64 7.17 18.82 -23.25
CA THR A 64 6.58 18.14 -22.11
C THR A 64 7.36 18.40 -20.83
N ILE A 65 6.62 18.75 -19.76
CA ILE A 65 7.11 18.72 -18.39
C ILE A 65 6.52 17.52 -17.65
N ILE A 66 7.38 16.69 -17.06
CA ILE A 66 6.97 15.60 -16.17
C ILE A 66 7.24 15.99 -14.73
N LEU A 67 6.19 16.09 -13.92
CA LEU A 67 6.28 16.39 -12.49
C LEU A 67 6.37 15.09 -11.68
N VAL A 68 7.43 14.98 -10.88
CA VAL A 68 7.64 13.90 -9.91
C VAL A 68 7.86 14.49 -8.52
N HIS A 69 7.60 13.72 -7.47
CA HIS A 69 7.73 14.20 -6.08
C HIS A 69 8.96 13.63 -5.35
N ASN A 70 9.71 12.72 -5.97
CA ASN A 70 10.92 12.18 -5.37
C ASN A 70 12.01 11.91 -6.41
N ARG A 71 13.23 11.76 -5.92
CA ARG A 71 14.43 11.58 -6.75
C ARG A 71 14.45 10.24 -7.49
N GLN A 72 13.88 9.19 -6.92
CA GLN A 72 13.90 7.87 -7.51
C GLN A 72 13.01 7.81 -8.77
N LEU A 73 11.81 8.39 -8.68
CA LEU A 73 10.93 8.57 -9.85
C LEU A 73 11.59 9.45 -10.91
N LEU A 74 12.28 10.53 -10.50
CA LEU A 74 13.02 11.36 -11.44
C LEU A 74 14.04 10.53 -12.24
N GLU A 75 14.84 9.72 -11.55
CA GLU A 75 15.88 8.90 -12.20
C GLU A 75 15.24 7.82 -13.09
N GLN A 76 14.15 7.20 -12.63
CA GLN A 76 13.37 6.23 -13.42
C GLN A 76 12.81 6.86 -14.70
N TRP A 77 12.22 8.06 -14.63
CA TRP A 77 11.70 8.73 -15.83
C TRP A 77 12.81 9.06 -16.82
N LEU A 78 13.95 9.60 -16.36
CA LEU A 78 15.09 9.92 -17.23
C LEU A 78 15.61 8.68 -17.97
N GLU A 79 15.75 7.55 -17.27
CA GLU A 79 16.15 6.27 -17.86
C GLU A 79 15.14 5.82 -18.93
N ARG A 80 13.85 5.78 -18.60
CA ARG A 80 12.81 5.32 -19.53
C ARG A 80 12.65 6.22 -20.75
N LEU A 81 12.74 7.54 -20.58
CA LEU A 81 12.68 8.46 -21.70
C LEU A 81 13.88 8.26 -22.63
N GLY A 82 15.08 8.07 -22.09
CA GLY A 82 16.28 7.77 -22.88
C GLY A 82 16.24 6.42 -23.60
N GLU A 83 15.56 5.42 -23.02
CA GLU A 83 15.34 4.11 -23.66
C GLU A 83 14.30 4.16 -24.79
N PHE A 84 13.19 4.87 -24.58
CA PHE A 84 11.99 4.73 -25.39
C PHE A 84 11.70 5.90 -26.35
N LEU A 85 12.40 7.03 -26.24
CA LEU A 85 12.20 8.17 -27.12
C LEU A 85 13.37 8.36 -28.09
N GLU A 86 13.04 8.65 -29.34
CA GLU A 86 13.94 9.28 -30.31
C GLU A 86 13.54 10.74 -30.44
N ILE A 87 14.48 11.68 -30.31
CA ILE A 87 14.22 13.10 -30.51
C ILE A 87 15.19 13.62 -31.57
N GLU A 88 14.63 14.14 -32.66
CA GLU A 88 15.36 14.67 -33.81
C GLU A 88 15.30 16.21 -33.79
N GLU A 89 15.68 16.79 -32.65
CA GLU A 89 15.72 18.23 -32.40
C GLU A 89 17.16 18.69 -32.14
N GLU A 90 17.40 20.00 -32.12
CA GLU A 90 18.70 20.54 -31.69
C GLU A 90 18.94 20.22 -30.21
N GLU A 91 20.14 19.73 -29.88
CA GLU A 91 20.49 19.43 -28.49
C GLU A 91 20.60 20.71 -27.68
N ALA A 92 19.91 20.76 -26.54
CA ALA A 92 20.04 21.88 -25.63
C ALA A 92 21.44 21.92 -25.03
N VAL A 93 22.00 23.13 -24.90
CA VAL A 93 23.32 23.38 -24.30
C VAL A 93 23.22 24.33 -23.12
N ARG A 94 24.22 24.27 -22.23
CA ARG A 94 24.43 25.22 -21.14
C ARG A 94 25.88 25.65 -21.06
N TYR A 95 26.11 26.78 -20.40
CA TYR A 95 27.44 27.31 -20.16
C TYR A 95 27.85 27.07 -18.69
N THR A 96 29.09 26.66 -18.46
CA THR A 96 29.67 26.64 -17.11
C THR A 96 30.00 28.06 -16.64
N PRO A 97 30.26 28.29 -15.34
CA PRO A 97 30.75 29.59 -14.87
C PRO A 97 32.03 30.05 -15.58
N SER A 98 32.84 29.10 -16.08
CA SER A 98 34.02 29.35 -16.90
C SER A 98 33.74 29.57 -18.40
N GLY A 99 32.47 29.67 -18.82
CA GLY A 99 32.07 29.90 -20.21
C GLY A 99 32.11 28.67 -21.13
N ARG A 100 32.44 27.47 -20.61
CA ARG A 100 32.50 26.26 -21.45
C ARG A 100 31.11 25.76 -21.77
N VAL A 101 30.88 25.42 -23.03
CA VAL A 101 29.65 24.78 -23.50
C VAL A 101 29.59 23.33 -22.98
N LYS A 102 28.43 22.95 -22.46
CA LYS A 102 28.09 21.59 -22.04
C LYS A 102 26.74 21.22 -22.62
N VAL A 103 26.70 20.11 -23.35
CA VAL A 103 25.46 19.53 -23.86
C VAL A 103 24.60 19.04 -22.70
N ILE A 104 23.33 19.42 -22.70
CA ILE A 104 22.27 18.85 -21.86
C ILE A 104 21.67 17.64 -22.60
N GLY A 105 21.48 17.76 -23.92
CA GLY A 105 20.78 16.79 -24.76
C GLY A 105 19.31 17.16 -24.93
N HIS A 106 18.49 16.21 -25.37
CA HIS A 106 17.06 16.44 -25.61
C HIS A 106 16.16 16.27 -24.38
N ILE A 107 16.68 15.63 -23.32
CA ILE A 107 15.94 15.36 -22.09
C ILE A 107 16.63 16.07 -20.92
N GLY A 108 15.94 17.01 -20.29
CA GLY A 108 16.46 17.76 -19.15
C GLY A 108 15.96 17.26 -17.80
N GLN A 109 16.61 17.79 -16.76
CA GLN A 109 16.37 17.47 -15.36
C GLN A 109 16.33 18.77 -14.54
N TYR A 110 15.23 19.01 -13.82
CA TYR A 110 15.13 20.10 -12.85
C TYR A 110 14.75 19.59 -11.45
N GLY A 111 15.77 19.27 -10.65
CA GLY A 111 15.60 18.84 -9.28
C GLY A 111 16.77 17.99 -8.76
N ALA A 112 16.76 17.78 -7.45
CA ALA A 112 17.84 17.16 -6.69
C ALA A 112 19.14 17.96 -6.86
N SER A 113 20.14 17.40 -7.54
CA SER A 113 21.46 18.03 -7.72
C SER A 113 21.67 18.70 -9.08
N LYS A 114 20.71 18.62 -10.02
CA LYS A 114 20.82 19.18 -11.37
C LYS A 114 19.60 20.05 -11.69
N LYS A 115 19.85 21.22 -12.28
CA LYS A 115 18.82 22.19 -12.69
C LYS A 115 19.08 22.60 -14.15
N TRP A 116 19.02 21.64 -15.06
CA TRP A 116 19.34 21.81 -16.48
C TRP A 116 18.11 21.41 -17.30
N ARG A 117 17.53 22.36 -18.05
CA ARG A 117 16.33 22.14 -18.85
C ARG A 117 16.69 22.03 -20.32
N SER A 118 16.10 21.07 -21.00
CA SER A 118 16.14 20.97 -22.47
C SER A 118 15.10 21.87 -23.12
N LYS A 119 13.99 22.15 -22.42
CA LYS A 119 12.76 22.75 -22.97
C LYS A 119 12.09 21.91 -24.08
N LEU A 120 12.51 20.66 -24.25
CA LEU A 120 11.85 19.69 -25.12
C LEU A 120 11.07 18.70 -24.26
N VAL A 121 11.77 17.85 -23.51
CA VAL A 121 11.16 16.93 -22.54
C VAL A 121 11.94 17.03 -21.24
N ASP A 122 11.31 17.51 -20.17
CA ASP A 122 12.01 17.75 -18.90
C ASP A 122 11.34 17.04 -17.73
N VAL A 123 12.16 16.33 -16.94
CA VAL A 123 11.71 15.69 -15.68
C VAL A 123 12.05 16.61 -14.51
N VAL A 124 11.01 16.98 -13.75
CA VAL A 124 11.09 18.05 -12.75
C VAL A 124 10.59 17.55 -11.39
N MET A 125 11.42 17.70 -10.35
CA MET A 125 10.94 17.48 -8.99
C MET A 125 10.13 18.69 -8.55
N ILE A 126 8.86 18.46 -8.20
CA ILE A 126 7.93 19.54 -7.91
C ILE A 126 8.38 20.46 -6.77
N GLN A 127 9.08 19.92 -5.75
CA GLN A 127 9.59 20.74 -4.64
C GLN A 127 10.59 21.81 -5.10
N SER A 128 11.23 21.60 -6.25
CA SER A 128 12.16 22.57 -6.85
C SER A 128 11.43 23.76 -7.46
N LEU A 129 10.13 23.62 -7.75
CA LEU A 129 9.28 24.69 -8.29
C LEU A 129 8.70 25.57 -7.19
N PHE A 130 8.57 25.07 -5.95
CA PHE A 130 8.03 25.83 -4.82
C PHE A 130 8.89 27.04 -4.41
N GLN A 131 10.15 27.06 -4.85
CA GLN A 131 11.12 28.13 -4.57
C GLN A 131 11.20 29.16 -5.69
N LEU A 132 10.42 29.01 -6.77
CA LEU A 132 10.42 29.95 -7.88
C LEU A 132 9.40 31.06 -7.62
N ASP A 133 9.82 32.31 -7.83
CA ASP A 133 8.94 33.47 -7.72
C ASP A 133 7.91 33.52 -8.85
N ALA A 134 8.30 33.11 -10.07
CA ALA A 134 7.46 33.08 -11.26
C ALA A 134 7.35 31.65 -11.83
N ILE A 135 6.46 30.83 -11.26
CA ILE A 135 6.22 29.45 -11.72
C ILE A 135 5.59 29.44 -13.12
N SER A 136 4.68 30.38 -13.42
CA SER A 136 4.04 30.52 -14.73
C SER A 136 5.05 30.64 -15.87
N ASP A 137 6.11 31.43 -15.68
CA ASP A 137 7.13 31.70 -16.70
C ASP A 137 8.03 30.48 -16.92
N PHE A 138 8.22 29.67 -15.87
CA PHE A 138 8.89 28.39 -16.01
C PHE A 138 8.05 27.40 -16.81
N LEU A 139 6.73 27.37 -16.54
CA LEU A 139 5.79 26.44 -17.15
C LEU A 139 5.39 26.80 -18.58
N SER A 140 5.54 28.07 -18.99
CA SER A 140 5.18 28.55 -20.33
C SER A 140 6.04 27.96 -21.46
N ASP A 141 7.18 27.35 -21.12
CA ASP A 141 8.04 26.62 -22.06
C ASP A 141 7.42 25.27 -22.54
N TYR A 142 6.28 24.83 -21.98
CA TYR A 142 5.69 23.50 -22.22
C TYR A 142 4.19 23.55 -22.56
N ASP A 143 3.75 22.65 -23.46
CA ASP A 143 2.34 22.47 -23.83
C ASP A 143 1.68 21.27 -23.16
N MET A 144 2.49 20.32 -22.68
CA MET A 144 2.01 19.15 -21.99
C MET A 144 2.63 19.00 -20.61
N MET A 145 1.78 18.73 -19.60
CA MET A 145 2.20 18.35 -18.26
C MET A 145 1.75 16.93 -17.96
N ILE A 146 2.67 16.10 -17.50
CA ILE A 146 2.39 14.77 -16.94
C ILE A 146 2.72 14.81 -15.45
N VAL A 147 1.74 14.55 -14.60
CA VAL A 147 1.94 14.47 -13.14
C VAL A 147 1.99 13.01 -12.71
N ASP A 148 3.18 12.53 -12.33
CA ASP A 148 3.35 11.19 -11.80
C ASP A 148 3.01 11.12 -10.31
N GLU A 149 2.37 10.02 -9.91
CA GLU A 149 1.72 9.86 -8.61
C GLU A 149 0.83 11.07 -8.25
N CYS A 150 -0.03 11.45 -9.20
CA CYS A 150 -0.88 12.65 -9.14
C CYS A 150 -1.86 12.71 -7.95
N HIS A 151 -2.02 11.63 -7.18
CA HIS A 151 -2.74 11.66 -5.92
C HIS A 151 -2.13 12.66 -4.90
N HIS A 152 -0.84 13.01 -5.06
CA HIS A 152 -0.17 14.05 -4.27
C HIS A 152 -0.64 15.49 -4.56
N VAL A 153 -1.33 15.74 -5.69
CA VAL A 153 -1.88 17.08 -6.07
C VAL A 153 -2.82 17.63 -5.01
N THR A 154 -3.42 16.78 -4.19
CA THR A 154 -4.25 17.18 -3.04
C THR A 154 -3.52 18.02 -1.97
N ALA A 155 -2.19 18.12 -2.02
CA ALA A 155 -1.42 19.02 -1.16
C ALA A 155 -1.39 20.45 -1.74
N LEU A 156 -1.61 21.47 -0.91
CA LEU A 156 -1.76 22.87 -1.35
C LEU A 156 -0.63 23.39 -2.24
N GLN A 157 0.64 23.11 -1.89
CA GLN A 157 1.77 23.55 -2.71
C GLN A 157 1.82 22.84 -4.07
N PHE A 158 1.44 21.57 -4.11
CA PHE A 158 1.37 20.79 -5.35
C PHE A 158 0.27 21.35 -6.25
N GLU A 159 -0.92 21.54 -5.68
CA GLU A 159 -2.07 22.13 -6.34
C GLU A 159 -1.76 23.48 -6.97
N LYS A 160 -1.05 24.37 -6.25
CA LYS A 160 -0.63 25.68 -6.75
C LYS A 160 0.24 25.63 -8.00
N VAL A 161 1.10 24.61 -8.14
CA VAL A 161 1.94 24.44 -9.34
C VAL A 161 1.08 24.01 -10.51
N VAL A 162 0.26 22.96 -10.32
CA VAL A 162 -0.60 22.42 -11.39
C VAL A 162 -1.62 23.46 -11.86
N ALA A 163 -2.16 24.27 -10.94
CA ALA A 163 -3.12 25.32 -11.25
C ALA A 163 -2.57 26.48 -12.09
N GLN A 164 -1.24 26.64 -12.14
CA GLN A 164 -0.57 27.67 -12.95
C GLN A 164 -0.17 27.18 -14.35
N PHE A 165 -0.37 25.89 -14.64
CA PHE A 165 -0.07 25.34 -15.95
C PHE A 165 -1.13 25.77 -16.96
N ALA A 166 -0.68 26.39 -18.05
CA ALA A 166 -1.54 26.92 -19.12
C ALA A 166 -1.35 26.19 -20.46
N GLY A 167 -0.65 25.05 -20.48
CA GLY A 167 -0.49 24.26 -21.69
C GLY A 167 -1.78 23.52 -22.07
N GLN A 168 -1.84 23.04 -23.32
CA GLN A 168 -3.01 22.36 -23.88
C GLN A 168 -3.33 21.03 -23.17
N TYR A 169 -2.31 20.26 -22.79
CA TYR A 169 -2.47 18.87 -22.36
C TYR A 169 -2.06 18.64 -20.90
N LEU A 170 -2.94 18.03 -20.09
CA LEU A 170 -2.66 17.77 -18.67
C LEU A 170 -3.10 16.37 -18.25
N TYR A 171 -2.12 15.50 -17.99
CA TYR A 171 -2.36 14.11 -17.62
C TYR A 171 -1.83 13.78 -16.23
N GLY A 172 -2.57 12.95 -15.50
CA GLY A 172 -2.13 12.40 -14.22
C GLY A 172 -1.98 10.88 -14.28
N LEU A 173 -0.87 10.36 -13.78
CA LEU A 173 -0.62 8.93 -13.68
C LEU A 173 -0.61 8.52 -12.22
N THR A 174 -1.44 7.56 -11.82
CA THR A 174 -1.40 7.02 -10.45
C THR A 174 -1.94 5.62 -10.35
N ALA A 175 -1.52 4.87 -9.32
CA ALA A 175 -2.18 3.60 -8.99
C ALA A 175 -3.47 3.79 -8.18
N THR A 176 -3.60 4.90 -7.45
CA THR A 176 -4.71 5.10 -6.51
C THR A 176 -5.20 6.54 -6.54
N PRO A 177 -6.35 6.85 -7.16
CA PRO A 177 -6.90 8.20 -7.13
C PRO A 177 -7.45 8.57 -5.73
N GLU A 178 -7.79 7.60 -4.89
CA GLU A 178 -8.40 7.82 -3.56
C GLU A 178 -7.34 8.13 -2.48
N ARG A 179 -7.56 9.20 -1.68
CA ARG A 179 -6.73 9.57 -0.50
C ARG A 179 -7.55 9.60 0.80
N LYS A 180 -6.87 9.35 1.93
CA LYS A 180 -7.42 9.30 3.32
C LYS A 180 -8.27 10.50 3.76
N ASN A 181 -8.11 11.67 3.14
CA ASN A 181 -8.68 12.93 3.62
C ASN A 181 -9.95 13.37 2.87
N GLY A 182 -10.48 12.57 1.94
CA GLY A 182 -11.66 12.96 1.14
C GLY A 182 -11.40 14.06 0.10
N HIS A 183 -10.16 14.56 -0.01
CA HIS A 183 -9.76 15.63 -0.95
C HIS A 183 -9.51 15.14 -2.37
N GLN A 184 -9.87 13.89 -2.69
CA GLN A 184 -9.81 13.34 -4.04
C GLN A 184 -10.44 14.24 -5.11
N PRO A 185 -11.55 14.97 -4.87
CA PRO A 185 -12.13 15.86 -5.87
C PRO A 185 -11.17 16.91 -6.42
N ILE A 186 -10.15 17.32 -5.66
CA ILE A 186 -9.13 18.29 -6.13
C ILE A 186 -8.35 17.72 -7.33
N VAL A 187 -8.03 16.43 -7.34
CA VAL A 187 -7.32 15.80 -8.46
C VAL A 187 -8.18 15.86 -9.72
N PHE A 188 -9.47 15.53 -9.60
CA PHE A 188 -10.40 15.57 -10.72
C PHE A 188 -10.68 16.99 -11.21
N GLN A 189 -10.75 17.96 -10.29
CA GLN A 189 -10.95 19.37 -10.62
C GLN A 189 -9.74 19.97 -11.35
N ARG A 190 -8.52 19.57 -10.97
CA ARG A 190 -7.29 20.14 -11.53
C ARG A 190 -6.79 19.44 -12.77
N ILE A 191 -6.86 18.11 -12.80
CA ILE A 191 -6.34 17.32 -13.91
C ILE A 191 -7.47 16.92 -14.85
N GLY A 192 -8.50 16.24 -14.34
CA GLY A 192 -9.62 15.77 -15.16
C GLY A 192 -10.17 14.42 -14.71
N PRO A 193 -11.13 13.85 -15.44
CA PRO A 193 -11.76 12.57 -15.09
C PRO A 193 -10.79 11.39 -15.24
N ILE A 194 -11.18 10.22 -14.72
CA ILE A 194 -10.48 8.97 -15.03
C ILE A 194 -10.81 8.59 -16.47
N LEU A 195 -9.79 8.58 -17.33
CA LEU A 195 -9.92 8.20 -18.74
C LEU A 195 -9.76 6.69 -18.90
N HIS A 196 -8.86 6.08 -18.13
CA HIS A 196 -8.60 4.65 -18.20
C HIS A 196 -8.26 4.09 -16.82
N THR A 197 -8.81 2.91 -16.50
CA THR A 197 -8.43 2.14 -15.32
C THR A 197 -7.88 0.79 -15.76
N ALA A 198 -6.57 0.61 -15.59
CA ALA A 198 -5.89 -0.65 -15.87
C ALA A 198 -5.55 -1.36 -14.55
N GLN A 199 -6.01 -2.59 -14.41
CA GLN A 199 -5.45 -3.51 -13.44
C GLN A 199 -4.22 -4.16 -14.06
N SER A 200 -3.21 -4.50 -13.25
CA SER A 200 -2.13 -5.33 -13.77
C SER A 200 -2.77 -6.61 -14.33
N GLY A 201 -2.40 -7.03 -15.54
CA GLY A 201 -2.85 -8.32 -16.08
C GLY A 201 -2.77 -9.40 -15.02
N GLN A 202 -3.79 -10.27 -14.94
CA GLN A 202 -3.85 -11.37 -13.98
C GLN A 202 -2.61 -12.26 -14.15
N TYR A 203 -1.56 -11.97 -13.39
CA TYR A 203 -0.38 -12.80 -13.38
C TYR A 203 -0.71 -14.06 -12.60
N ASP A 204 -0.41 -15.20 -13.23
CA ASP A 204 -0.76 -16.53 -12.72
C ASP A 204 0.22 -17.00 -11.64
N PHE A 205 0.39 -16.19 -10.59
CA PHE A 205 1.09 -16.60 -9.38
C PHE A 205 0.15 -16.66 -8.18
N LYS A 206 0.36 -17.66 -7.31
CA LYS A 206 -0.39 -17.79 -6.06
C LYS A 206 -0.04 -16.64 -5.11
N LYS A 207 -1.03 -16.07 -4.43
CA LYS A 207 -0.85 -14.98 -3.45
C LYS A 207 -1.17 -15.49 -2.05
N ARG A 208 -0.15 -15.59 -1.19
CA ARG A 208 -0.25 -16.15 0.17
C ARG A 208 0.02 -15.10 1.23
N LEU A 209 -0.75 -15.15 2.32
CA LEU A 209 -0.63 -14.29 3.49
C LEU A 209 -0.45 -15.12 4.76
N PRO A 210 0.76 -15.60 5.09
CA PRO A 210 1.07 -16.11 6.42
C PRO A 210 0.82 -15.02 7.48
N LEU A 211 0.00 -15.33 8.48
CA LEU A 211 -0.32 -14.44 9.59
C LEU A 211 0.19 -15.03 10.88
N HIS A 212 0.86 -14.21 11.68
CA HIS A 212 1.31 -14.59 13.01
C HIS A 212 0.69 -13.68 14.06
N LEU A 213 -0.01 -14.27 15.03
CA LEU A 213 -0.38 -13.54 16.24
C LEU A 213 0.85 -13.39 17.12
N THR A 214 1.03 -12.19 17.65
CA THR A 214 2.11 -11.90 18.59
C THR A 214 1.54 -11.67 19.98
N SER A 215 2.33 -11.97 21.00
CA SER A 215 2.05 -11.60 22.40
C SER A 215 2.47 -10.16 22.70
N PHE A 216 2.80 -9.35 21.68
CA PHE A 216 3.28 -7.99 21.87
C PHE A 216 2.23 -7.13 22.57
N GLY A 217 2.62 -6.52 23.69
CA GLY A 217 1.76 -5.71 24.54
C GLY A 217 0.82 -6.48 25.47
N LYS A 218 0.88 -7.83 25.48
CA LYS A 218 0.07 -8.68 26.38
C LYS A 218 0.31 -8.38 27.87
N LEU A 219 1.57 -8.14 28.25
CA LEU A 219 1.97 -7.95 29.65
C LEU A 219 1.94 -6.47 30.12
N ASP A 220 1.97 -5.52 29.17
CA ASP A 220 2.07 -4.08 29.46
C ASP A 220 0.83 -3.33 28.96
N LEU A 221 -0.33 -3.60 29.58
CA LEU A 221 -1.63 -3.04 29.16
C LEU A 221 -1.68 -1.51 29.30
N GLU A 222 -1.05 -0.94 30.33
CA GLU A 222 -1.01 0.52 30.53
C GLU A 222 -0.22 1.21 29.41
N GLN A 223 0.93 0.66 29.04
CA GLN A 223 1.72 1.14 27.92
C GLN A 223 0.95 0.95 26.61
N SER A 224 0.32 -0.20 26.40
CA SER A 224 -0.48 -0.50 25.20
C SER A 224 -1.60 0.51 24.93
N ASN A 225 -2.20 1.06 26.00
CA ASN A 225 -3.31 2.03 25.90
C ASN A 225 -2.88 3.50 25.84
N SER A 226 -1.67 3.84 26.32
CA SER A 226 -1.22 5.24 26.47
C SER A 226 -0.11 5.65 25.50
N THR A 227 0.48 4.71 24.76
CA THR A 227 1.67 4.97 23.93
C THR A 227 1.34 5.72 22.64
N ASN A 228 2.07 6.82 22.39
CA ASN A 228 2.00 7.54 21.11
C ASN A 228 2.70 6.77 19.97
N PHE A 229 2.46 7.15 18.72
CA PHE A 229 2.99 6.39 17.57
C PHE A 229 4.52 6.30 17.53
N ALA A 230 5.25 7.33 17.95
CA ALA A 230 6.71 7.32 17.92
C ALA A 230 7.26 6.31 18.93
N SER A 231 6.82 6.41 20.19
CA SER A 231 7.20 5.50 21.27
C SER A 231 6.77 4.05 20.98
N LEU A 232 5.64 3.84 20.31
CA LEU A 232 5.18 2.51 19.90
C LEU A 232 6.12 1.86 18.88
N ASN A 233 6.62 2.64 17.92
CA ASN A 233 7.62 2.13 16.97
C ASN A 233 8.95 1.80 17.65
N ASP A 234 9.35 2.56 18.68
CA ASP A 234 10.55 2.25 19.46
C ASP A 234 10.39 0.95 20.26
N TRP A 235 9.22 0.75 20.86
CA TRP A 235 8.91 -0.46 21.60
C TRP A 235 8.88 -1.69 20.69
N LEU A 236 8.16 -1.61 19.56
CA LEU A 236 8.11 -2.68 18.55
C LEU A 236 9.50 -3.07 18.02
N ALA A 237 10.37 -2.09 17.79
CA ALA A 237 11.72 -2.33 17.28
C ALA A 237 12.59 -3.11 18.28
N LYS A 238 12.32 -2.98 19.58
CA LYS A 238 13.11 -3.59 20.67
C LYS A 238 12.50 -4.85 21.25
N ASP A 239 11.29 -5.24 20.85
CA ASP A 239 10.62 -6.41 21.39
C ASP A 239 11.33 -7.70 20.99
N LEU A 240 11.88 -8.42 21.99
CA LEU A 240 12.71 -9.60 21.76
C LEU A 240 11.92 -10.77 21.16
N HIS A 241 10.71 -11.03 21.67
CA HIS A 241 9.89 -12.16 21.23
C HIS A 241 9.45 -11.99 19.78
N ARG A 242 8.97 -10.79 19.43
CA ARG A 242 8.55 -10.44 18.08
C ARG A 242 9.71 -10.45 17.11
N ASN A 243 10.89 -9.92 17.49
CA ASN A 243 12.07 -9.98 16.64
C ASN A 243 12.60 -11.40 16.45
N THR A 244 12.51 -12.25 17.47
CA THR A 244 12.88 -13.67 17.36
C THR A 244 11.99 -14.37 16.33
N LEU A 245 10.68 -14.15 16.39
CA LEU A 245 9.73 -14.68 15.42
C LEU A 245 10.03 -14.18 14.00
N ILE A 246 10.25 -12.87 13.82
CA ILE A 246 10.61 -12.28 12.51
C ILE A 246 11.86 -12.93 11.94
N VAL A 247 12.90 -13.12 12.75
CA VAL A 247 14.14 -13.77 12.33
C VAL A 247 13.88 -15.21 11.93
N GLN A 248 13.09 -15.97 12.70
CA GLN A 248 12.72 -17.34 12.35
C GLN A 248 12.00 -17.43 10.99
N ASP A 249 11.05 -16.53 10.73
CA ASP A 249 10.34 -16.48 9.45
C ASP A 249 11.26 -16.10 8.29
N ILE A 250 12.19 -15.16 8.49
CA ILE A 250 13.23 -14.84 7.50
C ILE A 250 14.05 -16.08 7.16
N PHE A 251 14.52 -16.83 8.17
CA PHE A 251 15.28 -18.06 7.96
C PHE A 251 14.51 -19.12 7.19
N LYS A 252 13.26 -19.38 7.58
CA LYS A 252 12.37 -20.33 6.92
C LYS A 252 12.20 -19.97 5.44
N LEU A 253 11.83 -18.73 5.15
CA LEU A 253 11.61 -18.25 3.79
C LEU A 253 12.90 -18.26 2.96
N TYR A 254 14.05 -17.93 3.57
CA TYR A 254 15.33 -17.97 2.89
C TYR A 254 15.72 -19.40 2.47
N GLN A 255 15.45 -20.40 3.34
CA GLN A 255 15.64 -21.81 3.03
C GLN A 255 14.73 -22.29 1.89
N GLU A 256 13.53 -21.70 1.76
CA GLU A 256 12.62 -21.89 0.62
C GLU A 256 13.08 -21.15 -0.67
N LYS A 257 14.30 -20.60 -0.69
CA LYS A 257 14.91 -19.89 -1.83
C LYS A 257 14.16 -18.62 -2.26
N ARG A 258 13.50 -17.96 -1.31
CA ARG A 258 12.71 -16.74 -1.52
C ARG A 258 13.60 -15.50 -1.56
N ASN A 259 13.20 -14.50 -2.36
CA ASN A 259 13.80 -13.17 -2.37
C ASN A 259 12.97 -12.22 -1.51
N ILE A 260 13.51 -11.90 -0.33
CA ILE A 260 12.74 -11.35 0.78
C ILE A 260 13.00 -9.85 0.92
N LEU A 261 11.94 -9.07 1.01
CA LEU A 261 11.96 -7.68 1.46
C LEU A 261 11.39 -7.59 2.88
N VAL A 262 12.17 -7.09 3.83
CA VAL A 262 11.72 -6.83 5.21
C VAL A 262 11.48 -5.33 5.37
N LEU A 263 10.24 -4.93 5.62
CA LEU A 263 9.86 -3.53 5.85
C LEU A 263 9.83 -3.20 7.34
N VAL A 264 10.65 -2.22 7.72
CA VAL A 264 10.66 -1.62 9.07
C VAL A 264 10.37 -0.12 9.01
N ASN A 265 10.11 0.49 10.17
CA ASN A 265 9.88 1.95 10.26
C ASN A 265 11.12 2.73 10.73
N ARG A 266 12.09 2.07 11.37
CA ARG A 266 13.23 2.69 12.06
C ARG A 266 14.55 2.08 11.62
N ARG A 267 15.61 2.88 11.66
CA ARG A 267 16.96 2.46 11.24
C ARG A 267 17.57 1.50 12.27
N GLU A 268 17.33 1.78 13.54
CA GLU A 268 17.77 0.97 14.67
C GLU A 268 17.24 -0.46 14.57
N HIS A 269 16.03 -0.63 14.01
CA HIS A 269 15.45 -1.96 13.77
C HIS A 269 16.14 -2.70 12.60
N ILE A 270 16.60 -1.96 11.58
CA ILE A 270 17.44 -2.54 10.50
C ILE A 270 18.71 -3.11 11.11
N GLU A 271 19.43 -2.30 11.90
CA GLU A 271 20.70 -2.68 12.52
C GLU A 271 20.54 -3.89 13.46
N LEU A 272 19.45 -3.93 14.23
CA LEU A 272 19.14 -5.05 15.11
C LEU A 272 18.88 -6.35 14.32
N LEU A 273 18.01 -6.31 13.31
CA LEU A 273 17.70 -7.50 12.51
C LEU A 273 18.92 -7.97 11.71
N GLU A 274 19.69 -7.05 11.12
CA GLU A 274 20.95 -7.37 10.44
C GLU A 274 21.91 -8.10 11.37
N LYS A 275 22.12 -7.58 12.59
CA LYS A 275 22.98 -8.23 13.59
C LYS A 275 22.50 -9.65 13.90
N LEU A 276 21.20 -9.85 14.16
CA LEU A 276 20.65 -11.16 14.50
C LEU A 276 20.76 -12.17 13.35
N LEU A 277 20.66 -11.71 12.09
CA LEU A 277 20.82 -12.56 10.91
C LEU A 277 22.29 -12.93 10.66
N ILE A 278 23.22 -11.99 10.89
CA ILE A 278 24.67 -12.23 10.79
C ILE A 278 25.14 -13.22 11.86
N GLU A 279 24.66 -13.07 13.11
CA GLU A 279 24.98 -14.01 14.20
C GLU A 279 24.53 -15.45 13.91
N LYS A 280 23.54 -15.61 13.04
CA LYS A 280 23.06 -16.91 12.54
C LYS A 280 23.64 -17.29 11.18
N GLU A 281 24.72 -16.63 10.76
CA GLU A 281 25.50 -16.91 9.56
C GLU A 281 24.69 -16.89 8.24
N MET A 282 23.64 -16.05 8.17
CA MET A 282 22.85 -15.93 6.94
C MET A 282 23.61 -15.13 5.86
N PRO A 283 23.76 -15.67 4.63
CA PRO A 283 24.38 -14.94 3.53
C PRO A 283 23.40 -13.99 2.83
N ASN A 284 23.93 -13.11 1.98
CA ASN A 284 23.15 -12.21 1.11
C ASN A 284 22.15 -11.31 1.85
N ILE A 285 22.58 -10.75 2.99
CA ILE A 285 21.83 -9.74 3.72
C ILE A 285 22.22 -8.36 3.19
N PHE A 286 21.22 -7.54 2.87
CA PHE A 286 21.40 -6.19 2.37
C PHE A 286 20.51 -5.22 3.14
N CYS A 287 21.04 -4.05 3.50
CA CYS A 287 20.34 -3.05 4.30
C CYS A 287 20.29 -1.71 3.57
N LEU A 288 19.10 -1.12 3.47
CA LEU A 288 18.88 0.19 2.85
C LEU A 288 18.04 1.10 3.74
N SER A 289 18.51 2.33 3.96
CA SER A 289 17.76 3.35 4.69
C SER A 289 17.70 4.65 3.88
N GLY A 290 16.79 5.55 4.24
CA GLY A 290 16.73 6.88 3.63
C GLY A 290 17.98 7.76 3.84
N ALA A 291 18.89 7.35 4.74
CA ALA A 291 20.17 8.03 4.98
C ALA A 291 21.35 7.42 4.20
N SER A 292 21.16 6.29 3.51
CA SER A 292 22.21 5.63 2.74
C SER A 292 22.69 6.53 1.59
N LYS A 293 24.02 6.62 1.39
CA LYS A 293 24.58 7.43 0.29
C LYS A 293 24.22 6.81 -1.05
N ARG A 294 23.94 7.67 -2.05
CA ARG A 294 23.51 7.26 -3.39
C ARG A 294 24.44 6.25 -4.06
N ARG A 295 25.76 6.44 -3.92
CA ARG A 295 26.77 5.56 -4.52
C ARG A 295 26.64 4.15 -3.93
N ASP A 296 26.64 4.06 -2.61
CA ASP A 296 26.53 2.81 -1.85
C ASP A 296 25.22 2.08 -2.18
N THR A 297 24.11 2.82 -2.30
CA THR A 297 22.82 2.27 -2.72
C THR A 297 22.85 1.71 -4.13
N LYS A 298 23.44 2.42 -5.10
CA LYS A 298 23.54 1.94 -6.49
C LYS A 298 24.44 0.71 -6.59
N GLU A 299 25.56 0.70 -5.87
CA GLU A 299 26.47 -0.45 -5.80
C GLU A 299 25.79 -1.66 -5.15
N LEU A 300 25.02 -1.46 -4.08
CA LEU A 300 24.27 -2.51 -3.41
C LEU A 300 23.17 -3.10 -4.30
N LEU A 301 22.35 -2.26 -4.95
CA LEU A 301 21.33 -2.73 -5.89
C LEU A 301 21.95 -3.45 -7.10
N LYS A 302 23.12 -2.99 -7.57
CA LYS A 302 23.89 -3.67 -8.61
C LYS A 302 24.32 -5.07 -8.15
N LYS A 303 24.88 -5.20 -6.94
CA LYS A 303 25.23 -6.50 -6.34
C LYS A 303 24.02 -7.45 -6.28
N ILE A 304 22.86 -6.97 -5.83
CA ILE A 304 21.63 -7.78 -5.81
C ILE A 304 21.20 -8.20 -7.22
N SER A 305 21.31 -7.30 -8.20
CA SER A 305 20.95 -7.60 -9.59
C SER A 305 21.90 -8.64 -10.21
N GLU A 306 23.16 -8.65 -9.82
CA GLU A 306 24.21 -9.59 -10.27
C GLU A 306 24.16 -10.95 -9.56
N LEU A 307 23.42 -11.08 -8.45
CA LEU A 307 23.22 -12.39 -7.82
C LEU A 307 22.62 -13.40 -8.80
N ASP A 308 23.15 -14.62 -8.77
CA ASP A 308 22.63 -15.76 -9.53
C ASP A 308 21.13 -15.93 -9.32
N LYS A 309 20.42 -16.40 -10.36
CA LYS A 309 18.95 -16.54 -10.33
C LYS A 309 18.43 -17.41 -9.17
N ASN A 310 19.26 -18.32 -8.67
CA ASN A 310 18.92 -19.26 -7.59
C ASN A 310 19.48 -18.87 -6.22
N SER A 311 20.11 -17.69 -6.12
CA SER A 311 20.69 -17.20 -4.87
C SER A 311 19.69 -16.31 -4.14
N PRO A 312 19.04 -16.80 -3.07
CA PRO A 312 18.13 -15.98 -2.28
C PRO A 312 18.88 -14.85 -1.59
N PHE A 313 18.15 -13.77 -1.30
CA PHE A 313 18.65 -12.64 -0.55
C PHE A 313 17.58 -12.06 0.39
N VAL A 314 18.06 -11.33 1.40
CA VAL A 314 17.22 -10.55 2.30
C VAL A 314 17.58 -9.08 2.14
N LEU A 315 16.59 -8.26 1.78
CA LEU A 315 16.71 -6.80 1.76
C LEU A 315 15.91 -6.23 2.92
N ILE A 316 16.57 -5.61 3.89
CA ILE A 316 15.93 -4.92 5.01
C ILE A 316 15.90 -3.43 4.71
N SER A 317 14.72 -2.82 4.71
CA SER A 317 14.59 -1.40 4.39
C SER A 317 13.44 -0.69 5.08
N THR A 318 13.52 0.65 5.12
CA THR A 318 12.41 1.47 5.58
C THR A 318 11.37 1.64 4.48
N GLY A 319 10.08 1.68 4.87
CA GLY A 319 8.99 1.93 3.92
C GLY A 319 9.17 3.22 3.12
N LYS A 320 9.73 4.28 3.73
CA LYS A 320 10.00 5.56 3.04
C LYS A 320 10.92 5.40 1.82
N TYR A 321 11.87 4.48 1.86
CA TYR A 321 12.79 4.25 0.75
C TYR A 321 12.15 3.37 -0.33
N ILE A 322 11.43 2.32 0.07
CA ILE A 322 10.77 1.39 -0.88
C ILE A 322 9.47 1.99 -1.48
N GLY A 323 8.92 3.03 -0.84
CA GLY A 323 7.59 3.58 -1.08
C GLY A 323 7.26 3.87 -2.54
N GLU A 324 8.06 4.70 -3.21
CA GLU A 324 7.75 5.26 -4.54
C GLU A 324 9.01 5.23 -5.42
N GLY A 325 8.94 4.65 -6.62
CA GLY A 325 10.07 4.52 -7.56
C GLY A 325 10.99 3.28 -7.42
N PHE A 326 10.82 2.42 -6.41
CA PHE A 326 11.67 1.22 -6.24
C PHE A 326 11.47 0.12 -7.30
N ASP A 327 12.54 -0.34 -7.95
CA ASP A 327 12.48 -1.40 -8.96
C ASP A 327 13.36 -2.60 -8.63
N MET A 328 12.72 -3.71 -8.27
CA MET A 328 13.37 -5.00 -8.02
C MET A 328 12.39 -6.15 -8.31
N PRO A 329 12.20 -6.54 -9.59
CA PRO A 329 11.26 -7.60 -9.96
C PRO A 329 11.60 -8.98 -9.37
N LYS A 330 12.86 -9.20 -8.94
CA LYS A 330 13.31 -10.44 -8.29
C LYS A 330 12.55 -10.76 -6.99
N LEU A 331 12.02 -9.75 -6.29
CA LEU A 331 11.32 -9.94 -5.02
C LEU A 331 10.03 -10.76 -5.17
N ASP A 332 9.86 -11.74 -4.29
CA ASP A 332 8.65 -12.58 -4.23
C ASP A 332 8.01 -12.57 -2.83
N THR A 333 8.72 -12.09 -1.81
CA THR A 333 8.27 -12.16 -0.42
C THR A 333 8.45 -10.84 0.29
N LEU A 334 7.44 -10.44 1.05
CA LEU A 334 7.39 -9.22 1.84
C LEU A 334 7.10 -9.57 3.29
N ILE A 335 7.96 -9.14 4.20
CA ILE A 335 7.78 -9.27 5.65
C ILE A 335 7.44 -7.89 6.21
N LEU A 336 6.25 -7.76 6.80
CA LEU A 336 5.78 -6.53 7.42
C LEU A 336 6.22 -6.46 8.89
N ALA A 337 7.52 -6.30 9.12
CA ALA A 337 8.09 -6.17 10.46
C ALA A 337 7.66 -4.87 11.17
N ALA A 338 7.07 -3.91 10.47
CA ALA A 338 6.56 -2.67 11.03
C ALA A 338 5.06 -2.46 10.76
N PRO A 339 4.36 -1.72 11.65
CA PRO A 339 2.94 -1.52 11.52
C PRO A 339 2.63 -0.54 10.38
N LEU A 340 1.81 -1.01 9.44
CA LEU A 340 1.33 -0.23 8.29
C LEU A 340 -0.19 -0.03 8.40
N SER A 341 -0.64 1.23 8.38
CA SER A 341 -2.06 1.58 8.56
C SER A 341 -2.81 1.84 7.25
N TRP A 342 -2.09 2.09 6.16
CA TRP A 342 -2.69 2.63 4.94
C TRP A 342 -2.71 1.62 3.80
N LYS A 343 -3.94 1.33 3.37
CA LYS A 343 -4.28 0.37 2.31
C LYS A 343 -3.49 0.60 1.02
N ASN A 344 -3.40 1.84 0.54
CA ASN A 344 -2.75 2.08 -0.75
C ASN A 344 -1.22 1.97 -0.66
N ASN A 345 -0.59 2.31 0.48
CA ASN A 345 0.85 2.03 0.67
C ASN A 345 1.11 0.52 0.60
N LEU A 346 0.26 -0.28 1.26
CA LEU A 346 0.37 -1.74 1.20
C LEU A 346 0.15 -2.26 -0.22
N ILE A 347 -0.83 -1.75 -0.96
CA ILE A 347 -1.05 -2.08 -2.37
C ILE A 347 0.18 -1.69 -3.21
N GLN A 348 0.78 -0.53 -2.97
CA GLN A 348 1.99 -0.11 -3.68
C GLN A 348 3.16 -1.04 -3.39
N TYR A 349 3.41 -1.41 -2.12
CA TYR A 349 4.47 -2.35 -1.75
C TYR A 349 4.23 -3.74 -2.33
N ALA A 350 3.01 -4.27 -2.20
CA ALA A 350 2.64 -5.57 -2.74
C ALA A 350 2.72 -5.60 -4.28
N GLY A 351 2.31 -4.53 -4.96
CA GLY A 351 2.41 -4.42 -6.41
C GLY A 351 3.87 -4.45 -6.92
N ARG A 352 4.86 -4.13 -6.08
CA ARG A 352 6.28 -4.34 -6.41
C ARG A 352 6.66 -5.82 -6.45
N LEU A 353 6.04 -6.64 -5.59
CA LEU A 353 6.21 -8.10 -5.61
C LEU A 353 5.48 -8.72 -6.81
N HIS A 354 4.35 -8.14 -7.21
CA HIS A 354 3.49 -8.64 -8.28
C HIS A 354 4.08 -8.49 -9.68
N ARG A 355 5.26 -7.90 -9.81
CA ARG A 355 5.96 -7.79 -11.09
C ARG A 355 6.38 -9.17 -11.59
N PRO A 356 6.14 -9.50 -12.87
CA PRO A 356 6.55 -10.78 -13.42
C PRO A 356 8.08 -10.89 -13.40
N TYR A 357 8.56 -12.07 -13.07
CA TYR A 357 9.97 -12.43 -13.11
C TYR A 357 10.09 -13.92 -13.41
N GLN A 358 11.15 -14.32 -14.13
CA GLN A 358 11.31 -15.70 -14.57
C GLN A 358 11.31 -16.66 -13.37
N GLY A 359 10.44 -17.68 -13.40
CA GLY A 359 10.34 -18.70 -12.34
C GLY A 359 9.48 -18.29 -11.13
N LYS A 360 8.92 -17.07 -11.11
CA LYS A 360 8.03 -16.63 -10.01
C LYS A 360 6.63 -17.23 -10.15
N THR A 361 6.31 -18.18 -9.28
CA THR A 361 5.02 -18.90 -9.24
C THR A 361 4.15 -18.56 -8.03
N GLU A 362 4.73 -17.92 -7.02
CA GLU A 362 4.04 -17.54 -5.79
C GLU A 362 4.64 -16.27 -5.20
N VAL A 363 3.78 -15.41 -4.64
CA VAL A 363 4.16 -14.26 -3.81
C VAL A 363 3.64 -14.40 -2.39
N ARG A 364 4.44 -14.02 -1.41
CA ARG A 364 4.08 -14.06 0.02
C ARG A 364 4.13 -12.69 0.67
N ILE A 365 3.14 -12.39 1.49
CA ILE A 365 3.22 -11.31 2.48
C ILE A 365 3.12 -11.96 3.86
N VAL A 366 4.13 -11.79 4.72
CA VAL A 366 4.07 -12.18 6.13
C VAL A 366 3.68 -10.96 6.95
N ASP A 367 2.61 -11.07 7.72
CA ASP A 367 2.12 -9.98 8.58
C ASP A 367 2.00 -10.44 10.04
N TYR A 368 2.38 -9.55 10.95
CA TYR A 368 2.38 -9.80 12.39
C TYR A 368 1.24 -9.03 13.02
N LEU A 369 0.41 -9.75 13.75
CA LEU A 369 -0.86 -9.27 14.25
C LEU A 369 -0.75 -9.04 15.76
N ASP A 370 -0.47 -7.79 16.10
CA ASP A 370 -0.28 -7.31 17.47
C ASP A 370 -1.64 -6.93 18.11
N ILE A 371 -2.47 -7.93 18.44
CA ILE A 371 -3.87 -7.74 18.89
C ILE A 371 -4.04 -7.09 20.26
N HIS A 372 -3.02 -7.13 21.12
CA HIS A 372 -3.09 -6.60 22.49
C HIS A 372 -2.84 -5.08 22.54
N VAL A 373 -2.44 -4.47 21.42
CA VAL A 373 -2.31 -3.02 21.28
C VAL A 373 -3.44 -2.50 20.39
N PRO A 374 -4.49 -1.85 20.95
CA PRO A 374 -5.68 -1.46 20.19
C PRO A 374 -5.40 -0.60 18.95
N TYR A 375 -4.36 0.23 19.02
CA TYR A 375 -3.94 1.04 17.87
C TYR A 375 -3.44 0.18 16.71
N LEU A 376 -2.60 -0.83 16.97
CA LEU A 376 -2.06 -1.74 15.96
C LEU A 376 -3.15 -2.68 15.41
N GLU A 377 -4.06 -3.12 16.27
CA GLU A 377 -5.23 -3.90 15.89
C GLU A 377 -6.08 -3.18 14.83
N ARG A 378 -6.39 -1.90 15.06
CA ARG A 378 -7.13 -1.06 14.09
C ARG A 378 -6.35 -0.86 12.78
N MET A 379 -5.01 -0.82 12.84
CA MET A 379 -4.19 -0.73 11.63
C MET A 379 -4.29 -2.01 10.81
N TYR A 380 -4.29 -3.18 11.45
CA TYR A 380 -4.46 -4.46 10.76
C TYR A 380 -5.83 -4.59 10.09
N GLN A 381 -6.91 -4.17 10.75
CA GLN A 381 -8.25 -4.18 10.15
C GLN A 381 -8.28 -3.42 8.80
N LYS A 382 -7.55 -2.31 8.70
CA LYS A 382 -7.40 -1.56 7.44
C LYS A 382 -6.58 -2.31 6.38
N ARG A 383 -5.59 -3.10 6.81
CA ARG A 383 -4.79 -3.97 5.92
C ARG A 383 -5.61 -5.14 5.36
N GLN A 384 -6.52 -5.73 6.13
CA GLN A 384 -7.39 -6.81 5.66
C GLN A 384 -8.14 -6.44 4.36
N ILE A 385 -8.65 -5.21 4.30
CA ILE A 385 -9.33 -4.69 3.10
C ILE A 385 -8.38 -4.67 1.90
N ALA A 386 -7.10 -4.33 2.11
CA ALA A 386 -6.07 -4.36 1.07
C ALA A 386 -5.81 -5.79 0.59
N TYR A 387 -5.59 -6.73 1.51
CA TYR A 387 -5.34 -8.14 1.18
C TYR A 387 -6.49 -8.76 0.39
N ARG A 388 -7.74 -8.50 0.80
CA ARG A 388 -8.94 -8.94 0.08
C ARG A 388 -8.99 -8.37 -1.34
N LYS A 389 -8.77 -7.06 -1.50
CA LYS A 389 -8.76 -6.43 -2.84
C LYS A 389 -7.66 -6.99 -3.75
N MET A 390 -6.52 -7.37 -3.18
CA MET A 390 -5.40 -7.97 -3.91
C MET A 390 -5.55 -9.49 -4.11
N ALA A 391 -6.63 -10.10 -3.59
CA ALA A 391 -6.92 -11.53 -3.62
C ALA A 391 -5.83 -12.41 -2.93
N TYR A 392 -5.30 -11.95 -1.81
CA TYR A 392 -4.42 -12.77 -0.97
C TYR A 392 -5.22 -13.82 -0.20
N GLN A 393 -4.71 -15.06 -0.22
CA GLN A 393 -5.24 -16.18 0.56
C GLN A 393 -4.46 -16.31 1.86
N VAL A 394 -5.16 -16.45 2.98
CA VAL A 394 -4.53 -16.50 4.30
C VAL A 394 -4.01 -17.90 4.61
N GLY A 395 -2.82 -17.98 5.18
CA GLY A 395 -2.15 -19.24 5.55
C GLY A 395 -1.11 -19.72 4.54
N GLU A 396 -0.45 -20.83 4.90
CA GLU A 396 0.65 -21.44 4.12
C GLU A 396 0.18 -22.52 3.13
N LYS A 397 -1.01 -23.09 3.35
CA LYS A 397 -1.61 -24.14 2.50
C LYS A 397 -2.96 -23.70 1.96
N GLU A 398 -3.38 -24.30 0.84
CA GLU A 398 -4.74 -24.14 0.31
C GLU A 398 -5.75 -24.68 1.33
N GLN A 399 -6.64 -23.81 1.84
CA GLN A 399 -7.69 -24.02 2.87
C GLN A 399 -7.14 -23.98 4.31
N THR A 400 -7.52 -23.01 5.16
CA THR A 400 -8.79 -22.92 5.92
C THR A 400 -9.23 -21.47 6.27
N GLN A 401 -8.55 -20.45 5.73
CA GLN A 401 -8.67 -19.06 6.20
C GLN A 401 -9.04 -18.09 5.06
N VAL A 402 -10.14 -17.34 5.23
CA VAL A 402 -10.77 -16.55 4.15
C VAL A 402 -11.19 -15.18 4.64
N PHE A 403 -10.93 -14.14 3.83
CA PHE A 403 -11.47 -12.80 4.04
C PHE A 403 -12.86 -12.67 3.40
N TYR A 404 -13.83 -12.28 4.21
CA TYR A 404 -15.18 -11.95 3.80
C TYR A 404 -15.45 -10.46 3.87
N SER A 405 -16.44 -10.04 3.10
CA SER A 405 -16.99 -8.69 3.02
C SER A 405 -18.43 -8.68 3.47
N GLY A 406 -19.03 -7.50 3.63
CA GLY A 406 -20.44 -7.37 3.99
C GLY A 406 -21.41 -8.03 3.02
N ARG A 407 -20.97 -8.33 1.79
CA ARG A 407 -21.80 -8.90 0.74
C ARG A 407 -21.76 -10.43 0.67
N ASN A 408 -20.76 -11.08 1.25
CA ASN A 408 -20.52 -12.52 1.04
C ASN A 408 -20.17 -13.32 2.31
N TYR A 409 -20.19 -12.72 3.50
CA TYR A 409 -19.92 -13.45 4.74
C TYR A 409 -21.09 -14.32 5.23
N GLU A 410 -22.33 -13.89 4.96
CA GLU A 410 -23.53 -14.37 5.66
C GLU A 410 -23.76 -15.88 5.51
N GLU A 411 -23.61 -16.41 4.30
CA GLU A 411 -23.84 -17.83 4.00
C GLU A 411 -22.88 -18.71 4.82
N LYS A 412 -21.57 -18.48 4.71
CA LYS A 412 -20.58 -19.27 5.44
C LYS A 412 -20.68 -19.07 6.95
N PHE A 413 -20.95 -17.85 7.39
CA PHE A 413 -21.09 -17.54 8.81
C PHE A 413 -22.27 -18.30 9.43
N ARG A 414 -23.43 -18.35 8.76
CA ARG A 414 -24.57 -19.14 9.20
C ARG A 414 -24.28 -20.64 9.22
N GLU A 415 -23.58 -21.15 8.21
CA GLU A 415 -23.14 -22.55 8.15
C GLU A 415 -22.28 -22.91 9.38
N ASP A 416 -21.27 -22.10 9.71
CA ASP A 416 -20.41 -22.33 10.87
C ASP A 416 -21.18 -22.28 12.19
N LEU A 417 -22.11 -21.32 12.34
CA LEU A 417 -22.95 -21.21 13.53
C LEU A 417 -23.85 -22.42 13.73
N LEU A 418 -24.44 -22.95 12.65
CA LEU A 418 -25.26 -24.16 12.71
C LEU A 418 -24.42 -25.37 13.09
N ASN A 419 -23.23 -25.50 12.50
CA ASN A 419 -22.31 -26.61 12.74
C ASN A 419 -21.59 -26.57 14.10
N THR A 420 -21.68 -25.45 14.82
CA THR A 420 -21.10 -25.34 16.17
C THR A 420 -21.76 -26.33 17.12
N ARG A 421 -20.98 -27.04 17.92
CA ARG A 421 -21.45 -28.14 18.78
C ARG A 421 -21.82 -27.69 20.18
N SER A 422 -21.01 -26.84 20.79
CA SER A 422 -21.03 -26.68 22.25
C SER A 422 -20.97 -25.24 22.72
N THR A 423 -19.96 -24.48 22.29
CA THR A 423 -19.60 -23.21 22.94
C THR A 423 -19.40 -22.11 21.92
N VAL A 424 -19.94 -20.94 22.25
CA VAL A 424 -19.83 -19.74 21.44
C VAL A 424 -19.45 -18.56 22.33
N SER A 425 -18.37 -17.87 22.00
CA SER A 425 -17.99 -16.61 22.65
C SER A 425 -18.08 -15.48 21.64
N LEU A 426 -18.89 -14.47 21.94
CA LEU A 426 -19.16 -13.32 21.10
C LEU A 426 -18.65 -12.05 21.77
N GLN A 427 -17.82 -11.28 21.07
CA GLN A 427 -17.49 -9.91 21.44
C GLN A 427 -18.09 -8.95 20.42
N LEU A 428 -19.00 -8.10 20.90
CA LEU A 428 -19.85 -7.27 20.06
C LEU A 428 -19.25 -5.87 19.90
N HIS A 429 -18.80 -5.52 18.69
CA HIS A 429 -18.40 -4.14 18.37
C HIS A 429 -19.63 -3.22 18.17
N SER A 430 -20.59 -3.67 17.37
CA SER A 430 -21.85 -2.99 17.07
C SER A 430 -22.94 -4.04 16.87
N PHE A 431 -24.16 -3.79 17.35
CA PHE A 431 -25.25 -4.77 17.21
C PHE A 431 -26.63 -4.12 17.23
N THR A 432 -27.60 -4.85 16.67
CA THR A 432 -29.05 -4.57 16.75
C THR A 432 -29.76 -5.69 17.50
N SER A 433 -30.92 -5.39 18.09
CA SER A 433 -31.70 -6.38 18.82
C SER A 433 -32.18 -7.52 17.92
N SER A 434 -32.67 -7.21 16.71
CA SER A 434 -33.19 -8.24 15.79
C SER A 434 -32.11 -9.23 15.37
N ARG A 435 -30.91 -8.75 15.02
CA ARG A 435 -29.80 -9.62 14.61
C ARG A 435 -29.32 -10.51 15.75
N ILE A 436 -29.25 -9.99 16.97
CA ILE A 436 -28.88 -10.81 18.13
C ILE A 436 -29.93 -11.91 18.38
N GLN A 437 -31.22 -11.58 18.31
CA GLN A 437 -32.29 -12.57 18.46
C GLN A 437 -32.26 -13.65 17.37
N GLU A 438 -32.06 -13.25 16.12
CA GLU A 438 -31.89 -14.15 14.98
C GLU A 438 -30.74 -15.14 15.21
N LEU A 439 -29.57 -14.63 15.62
CA LEU A 439 -28.38 -15.45 15.85
C LEU A 439 -28.53 -16.38 17.05
N LEU A 440 -29.12 -15.92 18.15
CA LEU A 440 -29.44 -16.77 19.29
C LEU A 440 -30.46 -17.87 18.93
N GLY A 441 -31.34 -17.61 17.96
CA GLY A 441 -32.21 -18.63 17.38
C GLY A 441 -31.44 -19.77 16.72
N LEU A 442 -30.34 -19.48 16.02
CA LEU A 442 -29.47 -20.47 15.40
C LEU A 442 -28.60 -21.23 16.43
N LEU A 443 -28.38 -20.64 17.60
CA LEU A 443 -27.54 -21.17 18.67
C LEU A 443 -28.34 -21.83 19.80
N ARG A 444 -29.61 -22.16 19.58
CA ARG A 444 -30.46 -22.85 20.58
C ARG A 444 -29.79 -24.13 21.08
N GLY A 445 -29.75 -24.28 22.41
CA GLY A 445 -29.13 -25.43 23.09
C GLY A 445 -27.61 -25.36 23.25
N LYS A 446 -26.96 -24.30 22.76
CA LYS A 446 -25.51 -24.09 22.87
C LYS A 446 -25.19 -23.12 24.00
N GLN A 447 -24.00 -23.25 24.59
CA GLN A 447 -23.52 -22.33 25.62
C GLN A 447 -22.95 -21.07 24.96
N VAL A 448 -23.58 -19.92 25.16
CA VAL A 448 -23.21 -18.65 24.54
C VAL A 448 -22.73 -17.68 25.62
N VAL A 449 -21.54 -17.10 25.43
CA VAL A 449 -21.02 -16.00 26.24
C VAL A 449 -20.93 -14.75 25.38
N ILE A 450 -21.58 -13.66 25.79
CA ILE A 450 -21.63 -12.40 25.06
C ILE A 450 -20.90 -11.32 25.86
N HIS A 451 -19.89 -10.72 25.27
CA HIS A 451 -19.19 -9.55 25.77
C HIS A 451 -19.67 -8.30 25.01
N ALA A 452 -20.27 -7.37 25.72
CA ALA A 452 -20.79 -6.12 25.15
C ALA A 452 -20.32 -4.91 25.98
N SER A 453 -20.08 -3.77 25.34
CA SER A 453 -19.68 -2.56 26.06
C SER A 453 -20.82 -2.04 26.95
N LYS A 454 -20.52 -1.72 28.22
CA LYS A 454 -21.47 -1.09 29.15
C LYS A 454 -22.03 0.23 28.64
N ASN A 455 -21.25 0.94 27.81
CA ASN A 455 -21.59 2.23 27.23
C ASN A 455 -22.41 2.12 25.92
N HIS A 456 -22.75 0.90 25.48
CA HIS A 456 -23.56 0.72 24.29
C HIS A 456 -25.03 1.08 24.57
N LYS A 457 -25.70 1.73 23.61
CA LYS A 457 -27.13 2.15 23.73
C LYS A 457 -28.13 1.01 24.00
N LEU A 458 -27.73 -0.24 23.77
CA LEU A 458 -28.53 -1.45 24.01
C LEU A 458 -27.98 -2.30 25.17
N SER A 459 -27.16 -1.74 26.06
CA SER A 459 -26.54 -2.48 27.18
C SER A 459 -27.56 -3.05 28.16
N GLU A 460 -28.61 -2.29 28.50
CA GLU A 460 -29.71 -2.78 29.34
C GLU A 460 -30.47 -3.91 28.65
N TRP A 461 -30.83 -3.71 27.38
CA TRP A 461 -31.56 -4.69 26.58
C TRP A 461 -30.78 -6.02 26.46
N ILE A 462 -29.49 -5.97 26.12
CA ILE A 462 -28.69 -7.19 25.94
C ILE A 462 -28.53 -7.95 27.26
N THR A 463 -28.45 -7.23 28.40
CA THR A 463 -28.38 -7.87 29.72
C THR A 463 -29.64 -8.68 30.04
N GLY A 464 -30.80 -8.22 29.56
CA GLY A 464 -32.07 -8.93 29.67
C GLY A 464 -32.16 -10.23 28.85
N VAL A 465 -31.18 -10.51 27.99
CA VAL A 465 -31.11 -11.75 27.19
C VAL A 465 -30.46 -12.92 27.98
N ASN A 466 -29.95 -12.66 29.19
CA ASN A 466 -29.39 -13.69 30.05
C ASN A 466 -30.37 -14.85 30.29
N SER A 467 -29.85 -16.07 30.18
CA SER A 467 -30.57 -17.33 30.43
C SER A 467 -29.58 -18.43 30.82
N ASP A 468 -30.07 -19.63 31.17
CA ASP A 468 -29.21 -20.75 31.57
C ASP A 468 -28.10 -21.08 30.55
N ASN A 469 -28.38 -20.87 29.27
CA ASN A 469 -27.46 -21.15 28.16
C ASN A 469 -26.80 -19.89 27.57
N VAL A 470 -27.18 -18.68 28.01
CA VAL A 470 -26.66 -17.42 27.48
C VAL A 470 -26.20 -16.52 28.63
N LYS A 471 -24.90 -16.26 28.69
CA LYS A 471 -24.29 -15.38 29.70
C LYS A 471 -23.79 -14.10 29.05
N VAL A 472 -24.27 -12.95 29.54
CA VAL A 472 -23.91 -11.63 29.06
C VAL A 472 -23.02 -10.94 30.09
N LYS A 473 -21.85 -10.48 29.63
CA LYS A 473 -20.84 -9.76 30.40
C LYS A 473 -20.70 -8.35 29.82
N LEU A 474 -20.97 -7.34 30.65
CA LEU A 474 -20.74 -5.95 30.28
C LEU A 474 -19.29 -5.56 30.57
N VAL A 475 -18.58 -5.08 29.55
CA VAL A 475 -17.18 -4.61 29.69
C VAL A 475 -17.12 -3.08 29.76
N PRO A 476 -16.20 -2.50 30.56
CA PRO A 476 -16.17 -1.06 30.80
C PRO A 476 -15.71 -0.25 29.58
N GLU A 477 -14.91 -0.85 28.72
CA GLU A 477 -14.31 -0.19 27.56
C GLU A 477 -15.16 -0.35 26.29
N ARG A 478 -14.89 0.52 25.32
CA ARG A 478 -15.51 0.43 23.99
C ARG A 478 -14.79 -0.64 23.18
N VAL A 479 -15.50 -1.71 22.89
CA VAL A 479 -15.05 -2.75 21.96
C VAL A 479 -14.95 -2.16 20.55
N SER A 480 -13.78 -2.25 19.91
CA SER A 480 -13.57 -1.79 18.52
C SER A 480 -13.54 -2.91 17.47
N THR A 481 -13.60 -4.17 17.90
CA THR A 481 -13.37 -5.34 17.04
C THR A 481 -14.39 -6.41 17.35
N THR A 482 -15.00 -6.94 16.30
CA THR A 482 -15.87 -8.11 16.40
C THR A 482 -15.00 -9.36 16.48
N ILE A 483 -15.25 -10.19 17.50
CA ILE A 483 -14.60 -11.49 17.65
C ILE A 483 -15.68 -12.51 17.96
N ILE A 484 -15.70 -13.60 17.21
CA ILE A 484 -16.66 -14.69 17.38
C ILE A 484 -15.86 -15.98 17.38
N LEU A 485 -15.97 -16.74 18.46
CA LEU A 485 -15.24 -17.98 18.66
C LEU A 485 -16.26 -19.11 18.76
N LEU A 486 -16.13 -20.11 17.90
CA LEU A 486 -17.01 -21.28 17.84
C LEU A 486 -16.17 -22.52 18.18
N ASP A 487 -16.60 -23.26 19.20
CA ASP A 487 -15.94 -24.48 19.70
C ASP A 487 -14.42 -24.35 19.93
N LYS A 488 -13.96 -23.14 20.26
CA LYS A 488 -12.54 -22.82 20.50
C LYS A 488 -11.59 -23.16 19.34
N SER A 489 -12.09 -23.24 18.11
CA SER A 489 -11.27 -23.57 16.94
C SER A 489 -11.58 -22.68 15.74
N ILE A 490 -12.84 -22.35 15.49
CA ILE A 490 -13.23 -21.43 14.42
C ILE A 490 -13.34 -20.03 14.99
N VAL A 491 -12.67 -19.09 14.33
CA VAL A 491 -12.62 -17.69 14.72
C VAL A 491 -13.09 -16.83 13.56
N TRP A 492 -14.04 -15.96 13.84
CA TRP A 492 -14.36 -14.82 12.99
C TRP A 492 -13.86 -13.53 13.65
N TYR A 493 -13.01 -12.80 12.95
CA TYR A 493 -12.27 -11.67 13.49
C TYR A 493 -12.25 -10.50 12.50
N GLY A 494 -12.71 -9.32 12.91
CA GLY A 494 -12.62 -8.15 12.04
C GLY A 494 -13.40 -6.92 12.50
N ASN A 495 -13.43 -5.90 11.65
CA ASN A 495 -14.20 -4.68 11.89
C ASN A 495 -15.63 -4.75 11.34
N LEU A 496 -15.92 -5.76 10.52
CA LEU A 496 -17.29 -6.04 10.11
C LEU A 496 -18.02 -6.79 11.23
N SER A 497 -19.24 -6.36 11.53
CA SER A 497 -20.06 -6.93 12.60
C SER A 497 -21.26 -7.69 12.04
N PRO A 498 -21.31 -9.03 12.07
CA PRO A 498 -22.49 -9.81 11.66
C PRO A 498 -23.79 -9.43 12.40
N PHE A 499 -23.67 -8.69 13.50
CA PHE A 499 -24.78 -8.30 14.36
C PHE A 499 -25.52 -7.03 13.90
N VAL A 500 -25.14 -6.48 12.74
CA VAL A 500 -25.85 -5.39 12.05
C VAL A 500 -25.95 -5.70 10.56
N TYR A 501 -26.91 -5.10 9.86
CA TYR A 501 -26.99 -5.21 8.40
C TYR A 501 -25.95 -4.30 7.75
N HIS A 502 -25.21 -4.85 6.78
CA HIS A 502 -24.19 -4.12 6.02
C HIS A 502 -24.62 -3.99 4.56
N SER A 503 -24.35 -2.83 3.97
CA SER A 503 -24.55 -2.59 2.53
C SER A 503 -23.24 -2.28 1.80
N ASP A 504 -22.13 -2.10 2.53
CA ASP A 504 -20.86 -1.65 1.97
C ASP A 504 -19.74 -2.71 1.99
N ASP A 505 -18.69 -2.42 1.23
CA ASP A 505 -17.49 -3.24 1.06
C ASP A 505 -16.29 -2.68 1.87
N GLN A 506 -16.52 -1.73 2.78
CA GLN A 506 -15.46 -1.03 3.51
C GLN A 506 -15.05 -1.73 4.81
N ALA A 507 -15.71 -2.84 5.15
CA ALA A 507 -15.36 -3.67 6.29
C ALA A 507 -15.00 -5.10 5.87
N SER A 508 -14.28 -5.80 6.74
CA SER A 508 -13.74 -7.14 6.49
C SER A 508 -13.91 -8.03 7.72
N LEU A 509 -14.18 -9.31 7.47
CA LEU A 509 -14.12 -10.39 8.45
C LEU A 509 -13.11 -11.44 7.98
N LEU A 510 -12.15 -11.75 8.83
CA LEU A 510 -11.29 -12.92 8.65
C LEU A 510 -11.95 -14.10 9.36
N ARG A 511 -12.27 -15.15 8.60
CA ARG A 511 -12.55 -16.49 9.14
C ARG A 511 -11.24 -17.27 9.18
N LEU A 512 -10.92 -17.86 10.32
CA LEU A 512 -9.76 -18.73 10.48
C LEU A 512 -10.09 -19.93 11.36
N GLU A 513 -9.41 -21.04 11.11
CA GLU A 513 -9.53 -22.28 11.90
C GLU A 513 -8.18 -22.54 12.57
N SER A 514 -8.10 -22.22 13.86
CA SER A 514 -6.90 -22.39 14.67
C SER A 514 -7.24 -22.33 16.16
N GLN A 515 -6.93 -23.41 16.87
CA GLN A 515 -7.14 -23.50 18.31
C GLN A 515 -6.24 -22.51 19.08
N SER A 516 -4.96 -22.40 18.71
CA SER A 516 -4.03 -21.48 19.40
C SER A 516 -4.45 -20.02 19.30
N ILE A 517 -4.99 -19.63 18.14
CA ILE A 517 -5.53 -18.28 17.93
C ILE A 517 -6.79 -18.08 18.77
N ALA A 518 -7.69 -19.07 18.80
CA ALA A 518 -8.91 -18.98 19.59
C ALA A 518 -8.61 -18.87 21.09
N GLU A 519 -7.63 -19.61 21.61
CA GLU A 519 -7.19 -19.53 23.00
C GLU A 519 -6.64 -18.15 23.36
N GLU A 520 -5.74 -17.59 22.54
CA GLU A 520 -5.19 -16.24 22.76
C GLU A 520 -6.28 -15.14 22.74
N LEU A 521 -7.30 -15.28 21.87
CA LEU A 521 -8.44 -14.37 21.80
C LEU A 521 -9.41 -14.54 22.98
N LEU A 522 -9.59 -15.76 23.50
CA LEU A 522 -10.37 -16.01 24.72
C LEU A 522 -9.71 -15.36 25.93
N GLU A 523 -8.38 -15.49 26.09
CA GLU A 523 -7.66 -14.83 27.18
C GLU A 523 -7.80 -13.31 27.12
N LYS A 524 -7.79 -12.72 25.92
CA LYS A 524 -8.07 -11.29 25.72
C LYS A 524 -9.45 -10.90 26.25
N PHE A 525 -10.48 -11.74 26.04
CA PHE A 525 -11.82 -11.50 26.62
C PHE A 525 -11.83 -11.54 28.14
N GLU A 526 -11.03 -12.41 28.75
CA GLU A 526 -10.98 -12.59 30.20
C GLU A 526 -10.25 -11.45 30.89
N ASN A 527 -9.09 -11.04 30.35
CA ASN A 527 -8.29 -9.92 30.87
C ASN A 527 -9.01 -8.57 30.78
N SER A 528 -9.93 -8.41 29.82
CA SER A 528 -10.80 -7.24 29.70
C SER A 528 -11.76 -7.04 30.89
N ASN A 529 -11.92 -8.06 31.76
CA ASN A 529 -12.83 -8.03 32.91
C ASN A 529 -12.13 -7.72 34.25
N ILE A 530 -10.79 -7.57 34.28
CA ILE A 530 -10.01 -7.41 35.53
C ILE A 530 -9.82 -5.92 35.91
N LYS A 531 -10.71 -5.01 35.48
CA LYS A 531 -10.66 -3.59 35.89
C LYS A 531 -11.99 -3.04 36.35
#